data_AF-X6LDL3-F1
#
_entry.id   AF-X6LDL3-F1
#
_cell.length_a   1.000
_cell.length_b   1.000
_cell.length_c   1.000
_cell.angle_alpha   90.00
_cell.angle_beta   90.00
_cell.angle_gamma   90.00
#
_symmetry.space_group_name_H-M   'P 1'
#
loop_
_entity.id
_entity.type
_entity.pdbx_description
1 polymer ?
#
loop_
_entity_poly.entity_id
_entity_poly.type
_entity_poly.pdbx_seq_one_letter_code
_entity_poly.pdbx_strand_id
1 'polypeptide(L)'
;MISRHCMIISELEHSWQVLLDQDVLKYDNEFLFGSCFPADRLTTITNYNHLNKIISCMEGGKTVVMYNLENIHESLYDMLNQRYQKRPSGQPYCRVALGSESRDCYVSEKFKLIIIVIKSVAYSPEMPIAFLNRFEKQLISYESSLQPEIRERIPAMRNRLCQAFGVSDDQLSELFPGFCDDTIPSALSCILADEKYEELKIEQYTEPEEEAKTETVDIRDIELKMLKLFRPMCRSEKLIELAIQKKYPSSDDPAQLEHFPALVLFFKKK
;
A
#
# COMPACT_ATOMS: atom_id res chain seq x y z
N MET A 1 -7.13 29.93 0.68
CA MET A 1 -7.05 29.37 -0.69
C MET A 1 -7.28 27.88 -0.56
N ILE A 2 -8.25 27.30 -1.26
CA ILE A 2 -8.55 25.86 -1.14
C ILE A 2 -7.47 25.09 -1.89
N SER A 3 -6.70 24.24 -1.20
CA SER A 3 -5.70 23.40 -1.85
C SER A 3 -6.35 22.35 -2.75
N ARG A 4 -5.65 21.95 -3.81
CA ARG A 4 -6.14 20.96 -4.78
C ARG A 4 -6.43 19.62 -4.10
N HIS A 5 -7.23 18.82 -4.80
CA HIS A 5 -7.42 17.41 -4.47
C HIS A 5 -6.15 16.63 -4.85
N CYS A 6 -5.92 15.51 -4.18
CA CYS A 6 -4.67 14.76 -4.33
C CYS A 6 -4.85 13.57 -5.27
N MET A 7 -3.85 13.32 -6.10
CA MET A 7 -3.68 12.10 -6.87
C MET A 7 -2.45 11.38 -6.34
N ILE A 8 -2.70 10.22 -5.77
CA ILE A 8 -1.69 9.29 -5.31
C ILE A 8 -1.36 8.36 -6.47
N ILE A 9 -0.17 8.50 -7.01
CA ILE A 9 0.39 7.60 -8.01
C ILE A 9 1.10 6.49 -7.24
N SER A 10 0.51 5.29 -7.24
CA SER A 10 1.06 4.12 -6.55
C SER A 10 2.01 3.36 -7.48
N GLU A 11 3.24 3.06 -7.05
CA GLU A 11 4.20 2.28 -7.84
C GLU A 11 3.63 0.91 -8.24
N LEU A 12 3.09 0.16 -7.26
CA LEU A 12 2.36 -1.09 -7.45
C LEU A 12 0.90 -0.97 -6.97
N GLU A 13 0.05 -1.95 -7.26
CA GLU A 13 -1.38 -1.91 -6.90
C GLU A 13 -1.66 -1.80 -5.40
N HIS A 14 -0.74 -2.30 -4.56
CA HIS A 14 -0.89 -2.35 -3.11
C HIS A 14 -0.08 -1.26 -2.39
N SER A 15 0.86 -0.57 -3.06
CA SER A 15 1.78 0.34 -2.37
C SER A 15 1.09 1.51 -1.68
N TRP A 16 -0.12 1.88 -2.11
CA TRP A 16 -0.90 2.93 -1.46
C TRP A 16 -1.35 2.60 -0.04
N GLN A 17 -1.37 1.31 0.33
CA GLN A 17 -1.69 0.87 1.69
C GLN A 17 -0.71 1.42 2.72
N VAL A 18 0.50 1.81 2.30
CA VAL A 18 1.46 2.51 3.17
C VAL A 18 0.89 3.78 3.80
N LEU A 19 -0.07 4.43 3.14
CA LEU A 19 -0.73 5.61 3.69
C LEU A 19 -1.63 5.26 4.89
N LEU A 20 -2.20 4.05 4.93
CA LEU A 20 -2.92 3.54 6.09
C LEU A 20 -1.94 3.11 7.18
N ASP A 21 -0.89 2.38 6.80
CA ASP A 21 0.11 1.84 7.75
C ASP A 21 0.86 2.96 8.50
N GLN A 22 1.02 4.13 7.89
CA GLN A 22 1.66 5.30 8.48
C GLN A 22 0.66 6.33 9.04
N ASP A 23 -0.62 5.96 9.24
CA ASP A 23 -1.69 6.80 9.77
C ASP A 23 -1.94 8.12 9.01
N VAL A 24 -1.47 8.23 7.76
CA VAL A 24 -1.73 9.38 6.88
C VAL A 24 -3.19 9.39 6.42
N LEU A 25 -3.68 8.21 6.04
CA LEU A 25 -5.09 7.93 5.83
C LEU A 25 -5.63 7.17 7.04
N LYS A 26 -6.82 7.55 7.46
CA LYS A 26 -7.54 6.91 8.55
C LYS A 26 -8.64 6.02 8.00
N TYR A 27 -8.94 4.95 8.73
CA TYR A 27 -10.06 4.05 8.42
C TYR A 27 -11.43 4.72 8.52
N ASP A 28 -11.53 5.86 9.19
CA ASP A 28 -12.76 6.65 9.25
C ASP A 28 -13.06 7.39 7.93
N ASN A 29 -12.07 7.54 7.02
CA ASN A 29 -12.26 8.11 5.69
C ASN A 29 -13.22 7.25 4.86
N GLU A 30 -13.81 7.85 3.82
CA GLU A 30 -14.72 7.12 2.93
C GLU A 30 -13.96 6.49 1.76
N PHE A 31 -13.86 5.17 1.72
CA PHE A 31 -13.19 4.45 0.63
C PHE A 31 -14.21 3.97 -0.41
N LEU A 32 -14.05 4.43 -1.65
CA LEU A 32 -14.90 4.07 -2.78
C LEU A 32 -14.04 3.33 -3.81
N PHE A 33 -14.32 2.05 -3.96
CA PHE A 33 -13.65 1.17 -4.92
C PHE A 33 -14.59 0.83 -6.07
N GLY A 34 -14.13 1.03 -7.30
CA GLY A 34 -14.87 0.58 -8.47
C GLY A 34 -14.80 -0.94 -8.60
N SER A 35 -15.97 -1.56 -8.81
CA SER A 35 -16.08 -3.01 -8.95
C SER A 35 -15.33 -3.50 -10.19
N CYS A 36 -14.46 -4.50 -9.97
CA CYS A 36 -13.79 -5.20 -11.06
C CYS A 36 -14.65 -6.30 -11.69
N PHE A 37 -15.81 -6.64 -11.10
CA PHE A 37 -16.68 -7.72 -11.58
C PHE A 37 -17.39 -7.33 -12.89
N PRO A 38 -17.37 -8.18 -13.93
CA PRO A 38 -17.94 -7.85 -15.24
C PRO A 38 -19.42 -7.42 -15.20
N ALA A 39 -20.22 -8.03 -14.32
CA ALA A 39 -21.64 -7.71 -14.17
C ALA A 39 -21.89 -6.29 -13.63
N ASP A 40 -20.95 -5.76 -12.84
CA ASP A 40 -21.12 -4.47 -12.16
C ASP A 40 -20.58 -3.30 -12.98
N ARG A 41 -19.58 -3.54 -13.84
CA ARG A 41 -18.88 -2.49 -14.61
C ARG A 41 -19.81 -1.63 -15.48
N LEU A 42 -20.93 -2.22 -15.93
CA LEU A 42 -21.91 -1.56 -16.80
C LEU A 42 -23.11 -0.99 -16.04
N THR A 43 -23.19 -1.19 -14.72
CA THR A 43 -24.35 -0.75 -13.93
C THR A 43 -24.25 0.74 -13.61
N THR A 44 -25.12 1.53 -14.23
CA THR A 44 -25.25 2.98 -13.97
C THR A 44 -25.65 3.27 -12.52
N ILE A 45 -26.35 2.32 -11.88
CA ILE A 45 -26.81 2.40 -10.49
C ILE A 45 -25.62 2.51 -9.52
N THR A 46 -24.58 1.71 -9.71
CA THR A 46 -23.39 1.70 -8.84
C THR A 46 -22.64 3.03 -8.93
N ASN A 47 -22.45 3.54 -10.14
CA ASN A 47 -21.85 4.87 -10.35
C ASN A 47 -22.67 5.98 -9.70
N TYR A 48 -23.99 5.93 -9.82
CA TYR A 48 -24.89 6.89 -9.19
C TYR A 48 -24.81 6.85 -7.65
N ASN A 49 -24.72 5.66 -7.07
CA ASN A 49 -24.53 5.48 -5.62
C ASN A 49 -23.19 6.06 -5.15
N HIS A 50 -22.10 5.80 -5.87
CA HIS A 50 -20.80 6.42 -5.57
C HIS A 50 -20.85 7.94 -5.65
N LEU A 51 -21.47 8.51 -6.69
CA LEU A 51 -21.62 9.96 -6.83
C LEU A 51 -22.41 10.59 -5.68
N ASN A 52 -23.54 10.01 -5.30
CA ASN A 52 -24.32 10.50 -4.16
C ASN A 52 -23.55 10.43 -2.85
N LYS A 53 -22.75 9.37 -2.67
CA LYS A 53 -21.89 9.23 -1.49
C LYS A 53 -20.82 10.31 -1.45
N ILE A 54 -20.18 10.61 -2.59
CA ILE A 54 -19.22 11.71 -2.73
C ILE A 54 -19.88 13.04 -2.40
N ILE A 55 -21.07 13.32 -2.95
CA ILE A 55 -21.83 14.55 -2.68
C ILE A 55 -22.09 14.69 -1.18
N SER A 56 -22.55 13.63 -0.51
CA SER A 56 -22.79 13.64 0.93
C SER A 56 -21.50 13.91 1.74
N CYS A 57 -20.38 13.27 1.39
CA CYS A 57 -19.09 13.52 2.02
C CYS A 57 -18.56 14.92 1.75
N MET A 58 -18.82 15.46 0.57
CA MET A 58 -18.44 16.81 0.13
C MET A 58 -19.18 17.88 0.93
N GLU A 59 -20.48 17.71 1.15
CA GLU A 59 -21.29 18.58 2.01
C GLU A 59 -20.87 18.44 3.48
N GLY A 60 -20.57 17.22 3.95
CA GLY A 60 -20.16 16.93 5.32
C GLY A 60 -18.69 17.24 5.67
N GLY A 61 -17.84 17.50 4.68
CA GLY A 61 -16.40 17.75 4.90
C GLY A 61 -15.58 16.50 5.24
N LYS A 62 -16.02 15.31 4.82
CA LYS A 62 -15.33 14.03 5.05
C LYS A 62 -14.41 13.70 3.87
N THR A 63 -13.19 13.25 4.12
CA THR A 63 -12.27 12.85 3.06
C THR A 63 -12.76 11.58 2.36
N VAL A 64 -12.71 11.59 1.03
CA VAL A 64 -13.02 10.44 0.17
C VAL A 64 -11.76 9.97 -0.53
N VAL A 65 -11.55 8.66 -0.53
CA VAL A 65 -10.49 7.96 -1.27
C VAL A 65 -11.13 7.15 -2.38
N MET A 66 -10.80 7.46 -3.63
CA MET A 66 -11.30 6.78 -4.82
C MET A 66 -10.23 5.90 -5.44
N TYR A 67 -10.60 4.69 -5.84
CA TYR A 67 -9.76 3.80 -6.63
C TYR A 67 -10.60 3.06 -7.67
N ASN A 68 -10.09 2.96 -8.90
CA ASN A 68 -10.75 2.28 -10.03
C ASN A 68 -12.15 2.86 -10.40
N LEU A 69 -12.33 4.19 -10.29
CA LEU A 69 -13.63 4.86 -10.50
C LEU A 69 -13.60 5.87 -11.66
N GLU A 70 -13.11 5.45 -12.82
CA GLU A 70 -12.91 6.35 -13.97
C GLU A 70 -14.20 6.94 -14.54
N ASN A 71 -15.27 6.14 -14.51
CA ASN A 71 -16.59 6.51 -15.05
C ASN A 71 -17.23 7.73 -14.38
N ILE A 72 -16.80 8.09 -13.17
CA ILE A 72 -17.38 9.22 -12.42
C ILE A 72 -16.51 10.48 -12.48
N HIS A 73 -15.34 10.43 -13.13
CA HIS A 73 -14.42 11.57 -13.22
C HIS A 73 -15.04 12.76 -13.97
N GLU A 74 -15.79 12.51 -15.05
CA GLU A 74 -16.46 13.56 -15.81
C GLU A 74 -17.55 14.25 -14.99
N SER A 75 -18.29 13.48 -14.19
CA SER A 75 -19.32 14.00 -13.30
C SER A 75 -18.78 15.00 -12.27
N LEU A 76 -17.53 14.83 -11.85
CA LEU A 76 -16.85 15.66 -10.84
C LEU A 76 -16.02 16.79 -11.46
N TYR A 77 -16.19 17.08 -12.76
CA TYR A 77 -15.33 18.01 -13.49
C TYR A 77 -15.23 19.40 -12.84
N ASP A 78 -16.35 20.05 -12.54
CA ASP A 78 -16.33 21.41 -11.96
C ASP A 78 -15.70 21.40 -10.56
N MET A 79 -15.94 20.32 -9.81
CA MET A 79 -15.35 20.12 -8.48
C MET A 79 -13.82 20.01 -8.55
N LEU A 80 -13.32 19.12 -9.43
CA LEU A 80 -11.89 18.87 -9.60
C LEU A 80 -11.13 20.09 -10.13
N ASN A 81 -11.78 20.90 -10.97
CA ASN A 81 -11.20 22.16 -11.45
C ASN A 81 -11.35 23.32 -10.44
N GLN A 82 -11.90 23.06 -9.25
CA GLN A 82 -12.17 24.06 -8.21
C GLN A 82 -12.99 25.26 -8.73
N ARG A 83 -13.93 25.01 -9.67
CA ARG A 83 -14.83 26.02 -10.24
C ARG A 83 -15.97 26.34 -9.28
N TYR A 84 -15.60 26.79 -8.09
CA TYR A 84 -16.52 27.05 -7.00
C TYR A 84 -17.15 28.42 -7.13
N GLN A 85 -18.47 28.47 -7.00
CA GLN A 85 -19.25 29.70 -6.94
C GLN A 85 -19.63 29.96 -5.48
N LYS A 86 -19.81 31.24 -5.12
CA LYS A 86 -20.24 31.63 -3.77
C LYS A 86 -21.66 32.16 -3.83
N ARG A 87 -22.54 31.61 -2.99
CA ARG A 87 -23.87 32.18 -2.75
C ARG A 87 -23.74 33.36 -1.76
N PRO A 88 -24.78 34.20 -1.60
CA PRO A 88 -24.80 35.24 -0.57
C PRO A 88 -24.56 34.71 0.86
N SER A 89 -24.82 33.43 1.12
CA SER A 89 -24.50 32.74 2.38
C SER A 89 -23.00 32.53 2.63
N GLY A 90 -22.13 32.81 1.66
CA GLY A 90 -20.67 32.68 1.76
C GLY A 90 -20.12 31.28 1.50
N GLN A 91 -20.96 30.24 1.53
CA GLN A 91 -20.52 28.86 1.30
C GLN A 91 -20.22 28.58 -0.18
N PRO A 92 -19.07 27.94 -0.51
CA PRO A 92 -18.76 27.56 -1.86
C PRO A 92 -19.62 26.36 -2.30
N TYR A 93 -20.04 26.38 -3.55
CA TYR A 93 -20.76 25.27 -4.18
C TYR A 93 -20.26 25.05 -5.61
N CYS A 94 -20.43 23.84 -6.12
CA CYS A 94 -20.12 23.48 -7.50
C CYS A 94 -21.25 22.64 -8.10
N ARG A 95 -21.24 22.53 -9.42
CA ARG A 95 -22.17 21.65 -10.14
C ARG A 95 -21.56 20.25 -10.27
N VAL A 96 -22.36 19.23 -9.99
CA VAL A 96 -21.99 17.82 -10.19
C VAL A 96 -22.97 17.21 -11.18
N ALA A 97 -22.47 16.54 -12.22
CA ALA A 97 -23.34 15.89 -13.21
C ALA A 97 -23.77 14.50 -12.72
N LEU A 98 -25.07 14.21 -12.80
CA LEU A 98 -25.71 12.96 -12.39
C LEU A 98 -26.51 12.45 -13.60
N GLY A 99 -25.86 11.68 -14.47
CA GLY A 99 -26.44 11.26 -15.74
C GLY A 99 -26.70 12.46 -16.66
N SER A 100 -27.95 12.66 -17.07
CA SER A 100 -28.38 13.79 -17.90
C SER A 100 -28.67 15.07 -17.11
N GLU A 101 -28.72 14.98 -15.78
CA GLU A 101 -29.02 16.11 -14.90
C GLU A 101 -27.76 16.62 -14.22
N SER A 102 -27.87 17.81 -13.63
CA SER A 102 -26.78 18.38 -12.84
C SER A 102 -27.34 18.99 -11.57
N ARG A 103 -26.62 18.81 -10.46
CA ARG A 103 -27.02 19.28 -9.14
C ARG A 103 -25.98 20.25 -8.59
N ASP A 104 -26.46 21.36 -8.04
CA ASP A 104 -25.63 22.26 -7.25
C ASP A 104 -25.38 21.62 -5.87
N CYS A 105 -24.12 21.43 -5.53
CA CYS A 105 -23.70 20.74 -4.31
C CYS A 105 -22.73 21.63 -3.53
N TYR A 106 -22.91 21.72 -2.21
CA TYR A 106 -22.00 22.50 -1.35
C TYR A 106 -20.68 21.78 -1.17
N VAL A 107 -19.59 22.56 -1.11
CA VAL A 107 -18.24 22.02 -0.90
C VAL A 107 -17.74 22.52 0.45
N SER A 108 -17.62 21.61 1.41
CA SER A 108 -16.99 21.96 2.69
C SER A 108 -15.50 22.25 2.50
N GLU A 109 -14.96 23.24 3.21
CA GLU A 109 -13.53 23.56 3.16
C GLU A 109 -12.65 22.43 3.71
N LYS A 110 -13.22 21.56 4.56
CA LYS A 110 -12.54 20.38 5.12
C LYS A 110 -12.56 19.18 4.17
N PHE A 111 -13.40 19.22 3.13
CA PHE A 111 -13.53 18.12 2.19
C PHE A 111 -12.22 17.93 1.39
N LYS A 112 -11.77 16.67 1.33
CA LYS A 112 -10.67 16.26 0.46
C LYS A 112 -11.07 15.05 -0.36
N LEU A 113 -10.57 15.05 -1.59
CA LEU A 113 -10.72 13.94 -2.50
C LEU A 113 -9.31 13.46 -2.82
N ILE A 114 -9.10 12.17 -2.68
CA ILE A 114 -7.85 11.50 -2.96
C ILE A 114 -8.16 10.44 -4.00
N ILE A 115 -7.52 10.51 -5.15
CA ILE A 115 -7.61 9.45 -6.16
C ILE A 115 -6.33 8.64 -6.17
N ILE A 116 -6.46 7.31 -6.12
CA ILE A 116 -5.34 6.39 -6.24
C ILE A 116 -5.30 5.88 -7.69
N VAL A 117 -4.15 6.06 -8.34
CA VAL A 117 -3.89 5.62 -9.71
C VAL A 117 -2.58 4.84 -9.74
N ILE A 118 -2.56 3.68 -10.40
CA ILE A 118 -1.32 2.90 -10.56
C ILE A 118 -0.38 3.65 -11.51
N LYS A 119 0.92 3.63 -11.24
CA LYS A 119 1.94 4.30 -12.06
C LYS A 119 1.85 3.93 -13.54
N SER A 120 1.75 2.65 -13.86
CA SER A 120 1.61 2.18 -15.25
C SER A 120 0.41 2.81 -15.98
N VAL A 121 -0.71 3.02 -15.27
CA VAL A 121 -1.92 3.65 -15.79
C VAL A 121 -1.75 5.17 -15.89
N ALA A 122 -1.18 5.81 -14.85
CA ALA A 122 -0.97 7.26 -14.81
C ALA A 122 -0.05 7.77 -15.93
N TYR A 123 0.96 6.98 -16.29
CA TYR A 123 1.90 7.29 -17.38
C TYR A 123 1.51 6.65 -18.72
N SER A 124 0.34 6.01 -18.81
CA SER A 124 -0.13 5.41 -20.05
C SER A 124 -0.50 6.48 -21.10
N PRO A 125 -0.41 6.18 -22.41
CA PRO A 125 -0.84 7.10 -23.47
C PRO A 125 -2.34 7.42 -23.43
N GLU A 126 -3.16 6.55 -22.83
CA GLU A 126 -4.61 6.70 -22.73
C GLU A 126 -5.00 7.70 -21.62
N MET A 127 -4.11 7.95 -20.66
CA MET A 127 -4.36 8.87 -19.54
C MET A 127 -4.42 10.33 -20.01
N PRO A 128 -5.57 11.03 -19.86
CA PRO A 128 -5.68 12.41 -20.30
C PRO A 128 -4.83 13.36 -19.45
N ILE A 129 -3.87 14.07 -20.06
CA ILE A 129 -3.03 15.08 -19.38
C ILE A 129 -3.87 16.13 -18.64
N ALA A 130 -4.99 16.53 -19.24
CA ALA A 130 -5.92 17.49 -18.63
C ALA A 130 -6.54 16.98 -17.33
N PHE A 131 -6.71 15.66 -17.17
CA PHE A 131 -7.19 15.06 -15.93
C PHE A 131 -6.09 15.11 -14.87
N LEU A 132 -4.87 14.67 -15.19
CA LEU A 132 -3.70 14.72 -14.29
C LEU A 132 -3.42 16.13 -13.76
N ASN A 133 -3.65 17.15 -14.58
CA ASN A 133 -3.39 18.55 -14.23
C ASN A 133 -4.37 19.16 -13.21
N ARG A 134 -5.49 18.47 -12.92
CA ARG A 134 -6.48 18.91 -11.91
C ARG A 134 -6.05 18.58 -10.48
N PHE A 135 -5.10 17.66 -10.32
CA PHE A 135 -4.66 17.17 -9.02
C PHE A 135 -3.26 17.64 -8.66
N GLU A 136 -3.03 17.79 -7.36
CA GLU A 136 -1.69 17.68 -6.78
C GLU A 136 -1.26 16.20 -6.82
N LYS A 137 -0.05 15.91 -7.29
CA LYS A 137 0.39 14.53 -7.55
C LYS A 137 1.47 14.13 -6.56
N GLN A 138 1.31 12.98 -5.93
CA GLN A 138 2.30 12.37 -5.05
C GLN A 138 2.58 10.96 -5.55
N LEU A 139 3.84 10.65 -5.83
CA LEU A 139 4.28 9.30 -6.17
C LEU A 139 4.67 8.58 -4.88
N ILE A 140 4.11 7.40 -4.65
CA ILE A 140 4.38 6.61 -3.46
C ILE A 140 4.71 5.15 -3.79
N SER A 141 5.62 4.61 -2.98
CA SER A 141 5.95 3.20 -2.83
C SER A 141 6.34 2.94 -1.38
N TYR A 142 6.30 1.68 -0.93
CA TYR A 142 6.81 1.34 0.40
C TYR A 142 8.29 1.67 0.53
N GLU A 143 9.07 1.52 -0.53
CA GLU A 143 10.49 1.91 -0.52
C GLU A 143 10.66 3.43 -0.33
N SER A 144 9.86 4.25 -1.02
CA SER A 144 9.96 5.72 -0.97
C SER A 144 9.49 6.32 0.36
N SER A 145 8.64 5.61 1.11
CA SER A 145 8.15 6.06 2.42
C SER A 145 9.14 5.79 3.55
N LEU A 146 10.12 4.91 3.33
CA LEU A 146 11.15 4.62 4.33
C LEU A 146 12.17 5.76 4.41
N GLN A 147 12.76 5.93 5.58
CA GLN A 147 13.89 6.84 5.77
C GLN A 147 15.09 6.41 4.90
N PRO A 148 15.88 7.34 4.35
CA PRO A 148 17.01 7.02 3.47
C PRO A 148 17.97 5.98 4.05
N GLU A 149 18.23 6.05 5.35
CA GLU A 149 19.14 5.17 6.08
C GLU A 149 18.66 3.71 6.09
N ILE A 150 17.34 3.50 6.18
CA ILE A 150 16.72 2.17 6.12
C ILE A 150 16.64 1.69 4.68
N ARG A 151 16.33 2.60 3.75
CA ARG A 151 16.23 2.29 2.33
C ARG A 151 17.53 1.72 1.77
N GLU A 152 18.67 2.30 2.13
CA GLU A 152 19.99 1.80 1.72
C GLU A 152 20.30 0.37 2.21
N ARG A 153 19.55 -0.13 3.21
CA ARG A 153 19.71 -1.48 3.77
C ARG A 153 18.86 -2.53 3.07
N ILE A 154 17.89 -2.16 2.24
CA ILE A 154 17.03 -3.12 1.54
C ILE A 154 17.84 -4.19 0.78
N PRO A 155 18.89 -3.86 0.01
CA PRO A 155 19.69 -4.89 -0.67
C PRO A 155 20.43 -5.82 0.31
N ALA A 156 20.93 -5.29 1.42
CA ALA A 156 21.59 -6.10 2.45
C ALA A 156 20.58 -7.05 3.12
N MET A 157 19.37 -6.56 3.41
CA MET A 157 18.29 -7.35 4.00
C MET A 157 17.81 -8.46 3.04
N ARG A 158 17.72 -8.16 1.75
CA ARG A 158 17.45 -9.15 0.68
C ARG A 158 18.49 -10.26 0.66
N ASN A 159 19.78 -9.89 0.66
CA ASN A 159 20.88 -10.85 0.74
C ASN A 159 20.83 -11.69 2.03
N ARG A 160 20.44 -11.07 3.15
CA ARG A 160 20.31 -11.77 4.43
C ARG A 160 19.19 -12.81 4.40
N LEU A 161 18.06 -12.47 3.77
CA LEU A 161 16.96 -13.40 3.54
C LEU A 161 17.42 -14.58 2.68
N CYS A 162 18.10 -14.32 1.56
CA CYS A 162 18.70 -15.35 0.70
C CYS A 162 19.64 -16.27 1.49
N GLN A 163 20.53 -15.72 2.31
CA GLN A 163 21.44 -16.52 3.14
C GLN A 163 20.71 -17.36 4.20
N ALA A 164 19.70 -16.79 4.86
CA ALA A 164 18.97 -17.47 5.94
C ALA A 164 18.16 -18.67 5.43
N PHE A 165 17.59 -18.56 4.24
CA PHE A 165 16.84 -19.64 3.59
C PHE A 165 17.70 -20.47 2.63
N GLY A 166 18.94 -20.01 2.38
CA GLY A 166 19.88 -20.67 1.51
C GLY A 166 19.44 -20.70 0.04
N VAL A 167 18.79 -19.66 -0.43
CA VAL A 167 18.26 -19.54 -1.80
C VAL A 167 18.95 -18.41 -2.54
N SER A 168 18.89 -18.44 -3.87
CA SER A 168 19.23 -17.28 -4.70
C SER A 168 18.05 -16.29 -4.74
N ASP A 169 18.31 -15.06 -5.20
CA ASP A 169 17.31 -13.98 -5.21
C ASP A 169 16.10 -14.31 -6.10
N ASP A 170 16.33 -14.97 -7.24
CA ASP A 170 15.28 -15.42 -8.17
C ASP A 170 14.33 -16.45 -7.53
N GLN A 171 14.85 -17.27 -6.61
CA GLN A 171 14.08 -18.30 -5.91
C GLN A 171 13.23 -17.76 -4.76
N LEU A 172 13.40 -16.49 -4.36
CA LEU A 172 12.57 -15.88 -3.30
C LEU A 172 11.10 -15.86 -3.70
N SER A 173 10.79 -15.60 -4.97
CA SER A 173 9.42 -15.62 -5.51
C SER A 173 8.77 -17.01 -5.49
N GLU A 174 9.56 -18.07 -5.60
CA GLU A 174 9.08 -19.45 -5.51
C GLU A 174 8.87 -19.88 -4.06
N LEU A 175 9.74 -19.41 -3.15
CA LEU A 175 9.71 -19.74 -1.73
C LEU A 175 8.60 -18.98 -0.99
N PHE A 176 8.41 -17.70 -1.32
CA PHE A 176 7.46 -16.80 -0.68
C PHE A 176 6.36 -16.42 -1.69
N PRO A 177 5.13 -16.93 -1.51
CA PRO A 177 4.03 -16.59 -2.40
C PRO A 177 3.77 -15.08 -2.41
N GLY A 178 3.76 -14.47 -3.60
CA GLY A 178 3.50 -13.04 -3.74
C GLY A 178 4.71 -12.14 -3.42
N PHE A 179 5.90 -12.71 -3.26
CA PHE A 179 7.11 -11.91 -3.10
C PHE A 179 7.37 -11.03 -4.31
N CYS A 180 7.54 -9.75 -4.06
CA CYS A 180 7.79 -8.70 -5.04
C CYS A 180 8.73 -7.66 -4.44
N ASP A 181 9.02 -6.60 -5.21
CA ASP A 181 9.97 -5.57 -4.78
C ASP A 181 9.48 -4.78 -3.55
N ASP A 182 8.17 -4.67 -3.32
CA ASP A 182 7.60 -4.04 -2.13
C ASP A 182 7.56 -4.97 -0.91
N THR A 183 7.89 -6.27 -1.02
CA THR A 183 7.78 -7.21 0.10
C THR A 183 8.78 -6.94 1.21
N ILE A 184 10.03 -6.61 0.89
CA ILE A 184 11.03 -6.25 1.90
C ILE A 184 10.75 -4.85 2.48
N PRO A 185 10.52 -3.80 1.65
CA PRO A 185 10.14 -2.48 2.14
C PRO A 185 8.90 -2.49 3.04
N SER A 186 7.85 -3.23 2.68
CA SER A 186 6.63 -3.32 3.50
C SER A 186 6.88 -4.03 4.83
N ALA A 187 7.66 -5.11 4.83
CA ALA A 187 8.07 -5.78 6.07
C ALA A 187 8.88 -4.85 6.99
N LEU A 188 9.81 -4.08 6.44
CA LEU A 188 10.57 -3.08 7.20
C LEU A 188 9.64 -2.00 7.75
N SER A 189 8.71 -1.49 6.95
CA SER A 189 7.72 -0.50 7.38
C SER A 189 6.86 -1.02 8.54
N CYS A 190 6.45 -2.29 8.49
CA CYS A 190 5.69 -2.95 9.55
C CYS A 190 6.50 -3.06 10.86
N ILE A 191 7.76 -3.51 10.77
CA ILE A 191 8.64 -3.64 11.96
C ILE A 191 8.85 -2.29 12.64
N LEU A 192 9.10 -1.24 11.84
CA LEU A 192 9.28 0.11 12.36
C LEU A 192 8.00 0.71 12.96
N ALA A 193 6.83 0.33 12.44
CA ALA A 193 5.55 0.74 13.01
C ALA A 193 5.29 0.06 14.37
N ASP A 194 5.63 -1.23 14.50
CA ASP A 194 5.53 -1.98 15.75
C ASP A 194 6.43 -1.37 16.84
N GLU A 195 7.67 -1.00 16.50
CA GLU A 195 8.62 -0.36 17.43
C GLU A 195 8.05 0.97 17.97
N LYS A 196 7.55 1.84 17.09
CA LYS A 196 6.90 3.09 17.50
C LYS A 196 5.69 2.85 18.41
N TYR A 197 4.92 1.81 18.16
CA TYR A 197 3.75 1.48 18.97
C TYR A 197 4.14 0.95 20.36
N GLU A 198 5.23 0.19 20.47
CA GLU A 198 5.80 -0.24 21.74
C GLU A 198 6.35 0.94 22.54
N GLU A 199 7.08 1.87 21.89
CA GLU A 199 7.56 3.12 22.51
C GLU A 199 6.41 3.97 23.06
N LEU A 200 5.38 4.24 22.25
CA LEU A 200 4.20 5.02 22.65
C LEU A 200 3.44 4.39 23.82
N LYS A 201 3.45 3.05 23.92
CA LYS A 201 2.88 2.35 25.09
C LYS A 201 3.73 2.58 26.33
N ILE A 202 5.05 2.49 26.23
CA ILE A 202 5.97 2.68 27.36
C ILE A 202 5.86 4.12 27.90
N GLU A 203 5.80 5.11 27.01
CA GLU A 203 5.63 6.53 27.38
C GLU A 203 4.28 6.80 28.09
N GLN A 204 3.20 6.10 27.72
CA GLN A 204 1.90 6.24 28.39
C GLN A 204 1.90 5.76 29.86
N TYR A 205 2.91 4.96 30.28
CA TYR A 205 3.04 4.44 31.64
C TYR A 205 4.22 5.04 32.41
N THR A 206 4.98 5.97 31.83
CA THR A 206 6.20 6.55 32.43
C THR A 206 6.05 8.06 32.56
N GLU A 207 6.29 8.65 33.74
CA GLU A 207 6.28 10.11 33.91
C GLU A 207 7.39 10.75 33.06
N PRO A 208 7.17 11.97 32.52
CA PRO A 208 8.07 12.58 31.55
C PRO A 208 9.35 13.07 32.23
N GLU A 209 10.41 12.26 32.20
CA GLU A 209 11.78 12.74 32.37
C GLU A 209 12.47 12.89 31.02
N GLU A 210 13.15 14.02 30.88
CA GLU A 210 13.78 14.53 29.66
C GLU A 210 14.88 13.60 29.11
N GLU A 211 14.82 13.33 27.81
CA GLU A 211 15.85 13.64 26.81
C GLU A 211 15.62 12.73 25.60
N ALA A 212 15.26 13.33 24.46
CA ALA A 212 15.18 12.64 23.18
C ALA A 212 16.57 12.13 22.79
N LYS A 213 16.86 10.89 23.16
CA LYS A 213 17.99 10.14 22.62
C LYS A 213 17.68 9.88 21.17
N THR A 214 18.56 10.35 20.28
CA THR A 214 18.59 9.92 18.88
C THR A 214 18.90 8.43 18.88
N GLU A 215 17.88 7.60 18.90
CA GLU A 215 18.02 6.14 18.94
C GLU A 215 18.57 5.65 17.60
N THR A 216 19.79 5.13 17.66
CA THR A 216 20.39 4.40 16.56
C THR A 216 19.65 3.07 16.44
N VAL A 217 18.77 2.95 15.46
CA VAL A 217 18.09 1.72 15.08
C VAL A 217 19.07 0.53 15.05
N ASP A 218 18.89 -0.47 15.93
CA ASP A 218 19.77 -1.66 15.97
C ASP A 218 19.45 -2.58 14.79
N ILE A 219 20.30 -2.49 13.77
CA ILE A 219 20.20 -3.24 12.51
C ILE A 219 20.05 -4.75 12.75
N ARG A 220 20.71 -5.30 13.77
CA ARG A 220 20.66 -6.75 14.04
C ARG A 220 19.31 -7.18 14.58
N ASP A 221 18.64 -6.32 15.33
CA ASP A 221 17.30 -6.60 15.84
C ASP A 221 16.28 -6.58 14.70
N ILE A 222 16.36 -5.59 13.81
CA ILE A 222 15.53 -5.53 12.60
C ILE A 222 15.71 -6.78 11.74
N GLU A 223 16.94 -7.21 11.47
CA GLU A 223 17.20 -8.44 10.73
C GLU A 223 16.52 -9.65 11.37
N LEU A 224 16.61 -9.77 12.70
CA LEU A 224 16.02 -10.89 13.42
C LEU A 224 14.49 -10.85 13.38
N LYS A 225 13.88 -9.68 13.55
CA LYS A 225 12.42 -9.47 13.45
C LYS A 225 11.93 -9.79 12.03
N MET A 226 12.65 -9.33 11.02
CA MET A 226 12.35 -9.61 9.63
C MET A 226 12.38 -11.12 9.35
N LEU A 227 13.43 -11.84 9.77
CA LEU A 227 13.49 -13.30 9.62
C LEU A 227 12.36 -14.02 10.38
N LYS A 228 11.96 -13.53 11.56
CA LYS A 228 10.81 -14.08 12.30
C LYS A 228 9.50 -13.89 11.53
N LEU A 229 9.31 -12.75 10.86
CA LEU A 229 8.14 -12.44 10.04
C LEU A 229 8.05 -13.37 8.81
N PHE A 230 9.18 -13.63 8.14
CA PHE A 230 9.19 -14.42 6.90
C PHE A 230 9.11 -15.94 7.12
N ARG A 231 9.64 -16.46 8.22
CA ARG A 231 9.61 -17.91 8.52
C ARG A 231 8.24 -18.59 8.35
N PRO A 232 7.12 -18.06 8.88
CA PRO A 232 5.81 -18.67 8.71
C PRO A 232 5.25 -18.54 7.28
N MET A 233 5.75 -17.61 6.46
CA MET A 233 5.25 -17.34 5.11
C MET A 233 5.90 -18.22 4.03
N CYS A 234 6.89 -19.04 4.40
CA CYS A 234 7.59 -19.93 3.47
C CYS A 234 6.69 -21.07 3.00
N ARG A 235 6.80 -21.44 1.72
CA ARG A 235 6.32 -22.75 1.23
C ARG A 235 7.19 -23.86 1.80
N SER A 236 6.61 -24.67 2.69
CA SER A 236 7.29 -25.80 3.34
C SER A 236 7.82 -26.83 2.34
N GLU A 237 7.04 -27.16 1.32
CA GLU A 237 7.39 -28.09 0.24
C GLU A 237 8.67 -27.65 -0.47
N LYS A 238 8.71 -26.38 -0.91
CA LYS A 238 9.85 -25.82 -1.62
C LYS A 238 11.09 -25.75 -0.74
N LEU A 239 10.93 -25.42 0.54
CA LEU A 239 12.02 -25.41 1.51
C LEU A 239 12.63 -26.82 1.67
N ILE A 240 11.79 -27.86 1.70
CA ILE A 240 12.23 -29.26 1.76
C ILE A 240 12.95 -29.66 0.46
N GLU A 241 12.40 -29.33 -0.71
CA GLU A 241 13.04 -29.60 -2.00
C GLU A 241 14.45 -28.99 -2.08
N LEU A 242 14.58 -27.72 -1.69
CA LEU A 242 15.86 -27.01 -1.66
C LEU A 242 16.84 -27.66 -0.66
N ALA A 243 16.34 -28.13 0.49
CA ALA A 243 17.15 -28.86 1.46
C ALA A 243 17.64 -30.22 0.91
N ILE A 244 16.80 -30.92 0.15
CA ILE A 244 17.15 -32.18 -0.51
C ILE A 244 18.19 -31.94 -1.61
N GLN A 245 17.97 -30.96 -2.50
CA GLN A 245 18.90 -30.62 -3.59
C GLN A 245 20.29 -30.22 -3.06
N LYS A 246 20.35 -29.51 -1.93
CA LYS A 246 21.64 -29.18 -1.29
C LYS A 246 22.34 -30.38 -0.67
N LYS A 247 21.58 -31.33 -0.15
CA LYS A 247 22.12 -32.54 0.49
C LYS A 247 22.52 -33.61 -0.52
N TYR A 248 21.83 -33.63 -1.67
CA TYR A 248 22.04 -34.52 -2.80
C TYR A 248 22.14 -33.68 -4.07
N PRO A 249 23.29 -33.02 -4.32
CA PRO A 249 23.51 -32.34 -5.57
C PRO A 249 23.38 -33.38 -6.68
N SER A 250 22.59 -33.08 -7.70
CA SER A 250 22.39 -33.95 -8.86
C SER A 250 23.73 -34.21 -9.55
N SER A 251 24.41 -35.30 -9.18
CA SER A 251 25.37 -35.96 -10.04
C SER A 251 24.58 -36.64 -11.15
N ASP A 252 25.03 -36.48 -12.40
CA ASP A 252 24.47 -37.09 -13.62
C ASP A 252 24.54 -38.62 -13.62
N ASP A 253 23.79 -39.29 -12.74
CA ASP A 253 23.56 -40.73 -12.85
C ASP A 253 22.16 -41.10 -12.30
N PRO A 254 21.16 -41.38 -13.17
CA PRO A 254 19.80 -41.72 -12.76
C PRO A 254 19.67 -43.10 -12.08
N ALA A 255 20.77 -43.80 -11.82
CA ALA A 255 20.77 -45.16 -11.29
C ALA A 255 20.83 -45.30 -9.75
N GLN A 256 20.84 -44.21 -8.96
CA GLN A 256 20.91 -44.30 -7.48
C GLN A 256 19.66 -43.83 -6.73
N LEU A 257 18.47 -44.08 -7.31
CA LEU A 257 17.19 -43.77 -6.66
C LEU A 257 16.74 -44.86 -5.66
N GLU A 258 17.60 -45.27 -4.71
CA GLU A 258 17.23 -46.30 -3.71
C GLU A 258 17.27 -45.85 -2.24
N HIS A 259 17.56 -44.59 -1.93
CA HIS A 259 17.50 -44.14 -0.54
C HIS A 259 16.65 -42.89 -0.36
N PHE A 260 15.39 -43.10 0.04
CA PHE A 260 14.62 -42.12 0.81
C PHE A 260 15.02 -42.22 2.29
N PRO A 261 15.68 -41.20 2.89
CA PRO A 261 15.79 -41.10 4.33
C PRO A 261 14.57 -40.33 4.86
N ALA A 262 13.95 -40.86 5.92
CA ALA A 262 12.90 -40.18 6.66
C ALA A 262 13.32 -38.75 7.06
N LEU A 263 12.51 -37.77 6.65
CA LEU A 263 12.62 -36.37 7.03
C LEU A 263 12.40 -36.22 8.53
N VAL A 264 13.47 -36.02 9.31
CA VAL A 264 13.36 -35.50 10.68
C VAL A 264 13.22 -33.98 10.59
N LEU A 265 11.98 -33.55 10.36
CA LEU A 265 11.57 -32.16 10.48
C LEU A 265 11.30 -31.83 11.96
N PHE A 266 12.01 -30.82 12.45
CA PHE A 266 11.77 -30.04 13.68
C PHE A 266 11.66 -30.78 15.02
N PHE A 267 12.66 -30.55 15.88
CA PHE A 267 12.63 -30.27 17.34
C PHE A 267 13.88 -30.85 18.00
N LYS A 268 14.96 -30.07 18.06
CA LYS A 268 15.87 -30.13 19.21
C LYS A 268 15.70 -28.83 19.99
N LYS A 269 14.71 -28.82 20.90
CA LYS A 269 14.82 -28.00 22.10
C LYS A 269 16.01 -28.56 22.89
N LYS A 270 17.00 -27.73 23.16
CA LYS A 270 17.87 -27.85 24.33
C LYS A 270 17.64 -26.62 25.18
#